data_AF-T1B7U0-F1
#
_entry.id   AF-T1B7U0-F1
#
_cell.length_a   1.000
_cell.length_b   1.000
_cell.length_c   1.000
_cell.angle_alpha   90.00
_cell.angle_beta   90.00
_cell.angle_gamma   90.00
#
_symmetry.space_group_name_H-M   'P 1'
#
loop_
_entity.id
_entity.type
_entity.pdbx_description
1 polymer ?
#
loop_
_entity_poly.entity_id
_entity_poly.type
_entity_poly.pdbx_seq_one_letter_code
_entity_poly.pdbx_strand_id
1 'polypeptide(L)'
;MPAIRALPEYSDQLRREGVILVPHGSFVEYLGPEAFTRLDVPVFGNRAVIEWESDRRKERVWLESAGVRMPKRYETPEEVDGPVIVKYYGAKGGKGFYLAKNRAALERFKPTGPHVIQEYVLGTRYYIHFFYSPIAKD
;
A
#
# COMPACT_ATOMS: atom_id res chain seq x y z
N MET A 1 18.96 -19.97 3.69
CA MET A 1 17.88 -19.69 2.72
C MET A 1 18.37 -18.61 1.77
N PRO A 2 18.13 -18.75 0.46
CA PRO A 2 18.53 -17.73 -0.50
C PRO A 2 17.86 -16.40 -0.17
N ALA A 3 18.52 -15.29 -0.48
CA ALA A 3 17.91 -13.97 -0.37
C ALA A 3 16.65 -13.94 -1.26
N ILE A 4 15.60 -13.23 -0.84
CA ILE A 4 14.32 -13.12 -1.59
C ILE A 4 14.57 -12.71 -3.06
N ARG A 5 15.59 -11.87 -3.31
CA ARG A 5 15.98 -11.45 -4.66
C ARG A 5 16.49 -12.57 -5.57
N ALA A 6 17.08 -13.61 -5.00
CA ALA A 6 17.60 -14.76 -5.74
C ALA A 6 16.52 -15.82 -6.00
N LEU A 7 15.29 -15.67 -5.47
CA LEU A 7 14.22 -16.64 -5.68
C LEU A 7 13.97 -17.03 -7.14
N PRO A 8 14.02 -16.11 -8.13
CA PRO A 8 13.88 -16.49 -9.53
C PRO A 8 14.87 -17.55 -9.98
N GLU A 9 16.11 -17.53 -9.45
CA GLU A 9 17.19 -18.47 -9.79
C GLU A 9 16.91 -19.89 -9.28
N TYR A 10 16.08 -20.03 -8.25
CA TYR A 10 15.72 -21.32 -7.65
C TYR A 10 14.35 -21.84 -8.10
N SER A 11 13.68 -21.18 -9.05
CA SER A 11 12.29 -21.52 -9.44
C SER A 11 12.12 -22.98 -9.84
N ASP A 12 13.05 -23.53 -10.62
CA ASP A 12 13.02 -24.93 -11.06
C ASP A 12 13.20 -25.94 -9.92
N GLN A 13 14.02 -25.60 -8.93
CA GLN A 13 14.18 -26.44 -7.74
C GLN A 13 12.90 -26.41 -6.91
N LEU A 14 12.38 -25.21 -6.63
CA LEU A 14 11.18 -25.00 -5.82
C LEU A 14 9.95 -25.70 -6.43
N ARG A 15 9.80 -25.64 -7.76
CA ARG A 15 8.73 -26.37 -8.46
C ARG A 15 8.88 -27.88 -8.36
N ARG A 16 10.09 -28.41 -8.52
CA ARG A 16 10.36 -29.86 -8.37
C ARG A 16 10.07 -30.37 -6.96
N GLU A 17 10.30 -29.54 -5.96
CA GLU A 17 10.01 -29.84 -4.55
C GLU A 17 8.54 -29.63 -4.16
N GLY A 18 7.69 -29.17 -5.08
CA GLY A 18 6.26 -28.94 -4.82
C GLY A 18 5.99 -27.75 -3.89
N VAL A 19 6.89 -26.76 -3.85
CA VAL A 19 6.78 -25.61 -2.95
C VAL A 19 5.67 -24.68 -3.38
N ILE A 20 4.88 -24.23 -2.39
CA ILE A 20 3.95 -23.10 -2.51
C ILE A 20 4.47 -21.96 -1.64
N LEU A 21 4.71 -20.81 -2.26
CA LEU A 21 5.18 -19.62 -1.56
C LEU A 21 4.02 -18.90 -0.88
N VAL A 22 4.19 -18.56 0.39
CA VAL A 22 3.25 -17.69 1.13
C VAL A 22 3.85 -16.29 1.20
N PRO A 23 3.34 -15.31 0.44
CA PRO A 23 3.93 -13.99 0.36
C PRO A 23 3.66 -13.18 1.64
N HIS A 24 4.60 -12.31 2.01
CA HIS A 24 4.44 -11.31 3.05
C HIS A 24 4.96 -9.95 2.55
N GLY A 25 4.68 -8.85 3.27
CA GLY A 25 4.96 -7.48 2.78
C GLY A 25 6.40 -7.23 2.31
N SER A 26 7.39 -7.85 2.96
CA SER A 26 8.79 -7.71 2.56
C SER A 26 9.12 -8.42 1.24
N PHE A 27 8.34 -9.43 0.84
CA PHE A 27 8.56 -10.17 -0.39
C PHE A 27 8.45 -9.26 -1.62
N VAL A 28 7.41 -8.43 -1.64
CA VAL A 28 7.20 -7.41 -2.69
C VAL A 28 8.25 -6.31 -2.60
N GLU A 29 8.63 -5.89 -1.39
CA GLU A 29 9.65 -4.86 -1.21
C GLU A 29 11.03 -5.28 -1.75
N TYR A 30 11.44 -6.54 -1.53
CA TYR A 30 12.75 -7.01 -1.93
C TYR A 30 12.82 -7.47 -3.39
N LEU A 31 11.77 -8.10 -3.92
CA LEU A 31 11.72 -8.64 -5.28
C LEU A 31 11.20 -7.61 -6.30
N GLY A 32 10.33 -6.70 -5.87
CA GLY A 32 9.60 -5.77 -6.73
C GLY A 32 8.31 -6.39 -7.30
N PRO A 33 7.26 -5.58 -7.56
CA PRO A 33 5.96 -6.05 -8.07
C PRO A 33 6.06 -6.86 -9.37
N GLU A 34 6.92 -6.42 -10.28
CA GLU A 34 7.04 -6.96 -11.62
C GLU A 34 7.67 -8.36 -11.63
N ALA A 35 8.80 -8.51 -10.92
CA ALA A 35 9.48 -9.81 -10.79
C ALA A 35 8.66 -10.80 -9.96
N PHE A 36 7.92 -10.33 -8.94
CA PHE A 36 6.99 -11.19 -8.20
C PHE A 36 5.86 -11.73 -9.07
N THR A 37 5.28 -10.89 -9.93
CA THR A 37 4.19 -11.29 -10.82
C THR A 37 4.64 -12.36 -11.83
N ARG A 38 5.88 -12.25 -12.32
CA ARG A 38 6.50 -13.20 -13.24
C ARG A 38 7.14 -14.43 -12.60
N LEU A 39 7.19 -14.52 -11.27
CA LEU A 39 7.88 -15.62 -10.58
C LEU A 39 7.29 -16.97 -10.99
N ASP A 40 8.11 -17.89 -11.45
CA ASP A 40 7.67 -19.20 -11.95
C ASP A 40 7.63 -20.25 -10.82
N VAL A 41 6.94 -19.91 -9.72
CA VAL A 41 6.73 -20.77 -8.55
C VAL A 41 5.30 -20.56 -8.03
N PRO A 42 4.51 -21.60 -7.69
CA PRO A 42 3.19 -21.42 -7.11
C PRO A 42 3.20 -20.47 -5.89
N VAL A 43 2.26 -19.53 -5.87
CA VAL A 43 2.10 -18.54 -4.79
C VAL A 43 0.70 -18.66 -4.22
N PHE A 44 0.60 -18.67 -2.90
CA PHE A 44 -0.69 -18.59 -2.21
C PHE A 44 -1.26 -17.17 -2.31
N GLY A 45 -2.48 -17.06 -2.84
CA GLY A 45 -3.18 -15.79 -3.03
C GLY A 45 -3.23 -15.33 -4.50
N ASN A 46 -3.66 -14.09 -4.72
CA ASN A 46 -3.82 -13.52 -6.06
C ASN A 46 -2.66 -12.55 -6.36
N ARG A 47 -1.80 -12.91 -7.33
CA ARG A 47 -0.64 -12.08 -7.72
C ARG A 47 -1.02 -10.70 -8.24
N ALA A 48 -2.16 -10.58 -8.92
CA ALA A 48 -2.61 -9.33 -9.50
C ALA A 48 -2.86 -8.25 -8.44
N VAL A 49 -3.16 -8.63 -7.19
CA VAL A 49 -3.42 -7.70 -6.07
C VAL A 49 -2.21 -6.81 -5.78
N ILE A 50 -0.99 -7.28 -6.00
CA ILE A 50 0.24 -6.50 -5.73
C ILE A 50 0.30 -5.22 -6.59
N GLU A 51 -0.22 -5.28 -7.82
CA GLU A 51 -0.30 -4.09 -8.68
C GLU A 51 -1.28 -3.04 -8.13
N TRP A 52 -2.38 -3.49 -7.51
CA TRP A 52 -3.37 -2.61 -6.89
C TRP A 52 -2.88 -2.00 -5.59
N GLU A 53 -2.20 -2.79 -4.74
CA GLU A 53 -1.69 -2.35 -3.43
C GLU A 53 -0.47 -1.42 -3.55
N SER A 54 0.34 -1.57 -4.60
CA SER A 54 1.55 -0.77 -4.79
C SER A 54 1.28 0.64 -5.35
N ASP A 55 0.12 0.88 -5.97
CA ASP A 55 -0.28 2.17 -6.55
C ASP A 55 -1.38 2.84 -5.70
N ARG A 56 -1.05 4.01 -5.12
CA ARG A 56 -1.96 4.78 -4.25
C ARG A 56 -3.21 5.32 -4.94
N ARG A 57 -3.22 5.42 -6.28
CA ARG A 57 -4.42 5.77 -7.05
C ARG A 57 -5.32 4.55 -7.20
N LYS A 58 -4.74 3.39 -7.55
CA LYS A 58 -5.48 2.11 -7.67
C LYS A 58 -6.06 1.66 -6.33
N GLU A 59 -5.27 1.72 -5.26
CA GLU A 59 -5.70 1.43 -3.90
C GLU A 59 -6.93 2.27 -3.52
N ARG A 60 -6.93 3.57 -3.83
CA ARG A 60 -8.08 4.44 -3.54
C ARG A 60 -9.32 4.04 -4.34
N VAL A 61 -9.19 3.83 -5.65
CA VAL A 61 -10.29 3.38 -6.50
C VAL A 61 -10.87 2.06 -5.99
N TRP A 62 -10.01 1.13 -5.59
CA TRP A 62 -10.42 -0.16 -5.06
C TRP A 62 -11.21 -0.02 -3.75
N LEU A 63 -10.70 0.76 -2.79
CA LEU A 63 -11.36 0.99 -1.50
C LEU A 63 -12.69 1.75 -1.65
N GLU A 64 -12.72 2.82 -2.45
CA GLU A 64 -13.94 3.61 -2.67
C GLU A 64 -15.01 2.80 -3.40
N SER A 65 -14.64 1.99 -4.41
CA SER A 65 -15.58 1.12 -5.12
C SER A 65 -16.14 -0.01 -4.25
N ALA A 66 -15.41 -0.42 -3.21
CA ALA A 66 -15.87 -1.38 -2.21
C ALA A 66 -16.73 -0.75 -1.09
N GLY A 67 -17.01 0.56 -1.15
CA GLY A 67 -17.78 1.28 -0.13
C GLY A 67 -16.98 1.58 1.15
N VAL A 68 -15.65 1.44 1.13
CA VAL A 68 -14.81 1.80 2.27
C VAL A 68 -14.71 3.32 2.37
N ARG A 69 -15.05 3.87 3.54
CA ARG A 69 -14.90 5.30 3.80
C ARG A 69 -13.42 5.68 3.83
N MET A 70 -12.99 6.45 2.84
CA MET A 70 -11.64 6.99 2.75
C MET A 70 -11.61 8.45 3.22
N PRO A 71 -10.53 8.92 3.88
CA PRO A 71 -10.44 10.32 4.25
C PRO A 71 -10.42 11.22 3.01
N LYS A 72 -11.03 12.40 3.14
CA LYS A 72 -11.13 13.40 2.06
C LYS A 72 -9.72 13.81 1.58
N ARG A 73 -9.57 13.95 0.27
CA ARG A 73 -8.38 14.56 -0.35
C ARG A 73 -8.72 15.99 -0.75
N TYR A 74 -7.71 16.84 -0.66
CA TYR A 74 -7.80 18.24 -1.07
C TYR A 74 -6.78 18.44 -2.19
N GLU A 75 -7.23 19.00 -3.30
CA GLU A 75 -6.37 19.28 -4.46
C GLU A 75 -5.57 20.57 -4.21
N THR A 76 -6.15 21.52 -3.47
CA THR A 76 -5.48 22.78 -3.12
C THR A 76 -5.61 23.12 -1.64
N PRO A 77 -4.65 23.87 -1.06
CA PRO A 77 -4.75 24.36 0.32
C PRO A 77 -6.03 25.17 0.58
N GLU A 78 -6.58 25.81 -0.45
CA GLU A 78 -7.78 26.64 -0.35
C GLU A 78 -9.07 25.84 -0.22
N GLU A 79 -9.04 24.53 -0.38
CA GLU A 79 -10.19 23.65 -0.12
C GLU A 79 -10.23 23.17 1.33
N VAL A 80 -9.14 23.37 2.08
CA VAL A 80 -8.99 22.84 3.45
C VAL A 80 -9.95 23.55 4.39
N ASP A 81 -10.76 22.75 5.07
CA ASP A 81 -11.81 23.13 6.02
C ASP A 81 -11.59 22.54 7.43
N GLY A 82 -10.47 21.82 7.66
CA GLY A 82 -10.15 21.19 8.95
C GLY A 82 -8.69 20.74 9.09
N PRO A 83 -8.37 19.92 10.11
CA PRO A 83 -7.06 19.33 10.29
C PRO A 83 -6.70 18.40 9.12
N VAL A 84 -5.46 18.48 8.65
CA VAL A 84 -4.94 17.70 7.53
C VAL A 84 -3.56 17.13 7.82
N ILE A 85 -3.26 16.05 7.11
CA ILE A 85 -1.94 15.45 7.02
C ILE A 85 -1.45 15.52 5.58
N VAL A 86 -0.23 16.03 5.40
CA VAL A 86 0.46 16.06 4.10
C VAL A 86 1.40 14.87 4.02
N LYS A 87 1.29 14.09 2.94
CA LYS A 87 2.09 12.88 2.72
C LYS A 87 2.83 12.98 1.39
N TYR A 88 4.16 12.88 1.43
CA TYR A 88 4.97 12.84 0.21
C TYR A 88 4.82 11.51 -0.53
N TYR A 89 4.87 11.54 -1.87
CA TYR A 89 4.96 10.33 -2.67
C TYR A 89 6.26 9.58 -2.39
N GLY A 90 6.16 8.25 -2.27
CA GLY A 90 7.31 7.39 -1.95
C GLY A 90 7.74 7.40 -0.48
N ALA A 91 7.07 8.14 0.40
CA ALA A 91 7.37 8.12 1.84
C ALA A 91 7.08 6.74 2.45
N LYS A 92 8.13 6.00 2.80
CA LYS A 92 8.04 4.74 3.55
C LYS A 92 7.96 5.03 5.06
N GLY A 93 7.06 4.34 5.76
CA GLY A 93 6.95 4.41 7.22
C GLY A 93 6.51 5.76 7.80
N GLY A 94 5.86 6.62 7.01
CA GLY A 94 5.35 7.91 7.50
C GLY A 94 6.42 9.00 7.69
N LYS A 95 7.65 8.75 7.26
CA LYS A 95 8.74 9.74 7.33
C LYS A 95 8.41 10.95 6.46
N GLY A 96 8.53 12.15 7.02
CA GLY A 96 8.31 13.41 6.30
C GLY A 96 6.85 13.85 6.22
N PHE A 97 5.94 13.22 6.96
CA PHE A 97 4.56 13.72 7.05
C PHE A 97 4.52 15.05 7.80
N TYR A 98 3.64 15.94 7.34
CA TYR A 98 3.39 17.23 7.98
C TYR A 98 1.94 17.31 8.43
N LEU A 99 1.71 17.78 9.65
CA LEU A 99 0.37 17.98 10.20
C LEU A 99 0.05 19.47 10.24
N ALA A 100 -1.10 19.84 9.70
CA ALA A 100 -1.64 21.18 9.79
C ALA A 100 -3.03 21.14 10.42
N LYS A 101 -3.23 21.93 11.48
CA LYS A 101 -4.54 22.00 12.16
C LYS A 101 -5.61 22.74 11.36
N ASN A 102 -5.21 23.56 10.38
CA ASN A 102 -6.09 24.38 9.55
C ASN A 102 -5.31 24.93 8.34
N ARG A 103 -6.03 25.61 7.44
CA ARG A 103 -5.47 26.28 6.26
C ARG A 103 -4.29 27.19 6.56
N ALA A 104 -4.41 28.08 7.54
CA ALA A 104 -3.35 29.05 7.87
C ALA A 104 -2.04 28.38 8.31
N ALA A 105 -2.11 27.19 8.95
CA ALA A 105 -0.94 26.38 9.26
C ALA A 105 -0.39 25.71 8.00
N LEU A 106 -1.27 25.21 7.12
CA LEU A 106 -0.88 24.58 5.86
C LEU A 106 -0.22 25.56 4.89
N GLU A 107 -0.66 26.82 4.80
CA GLU A 107 -0.05 27.84 3.93
C GLU A 107 1.42 28.14 4.30
N ARG A 108 1.84 27.85 5.53
CA ARG A 108 3.23 27.98 5.97
C ARG A 108 4.09 26.79 5.54
N PHE A 109 3.47 25.69 5.15
CA PHE A 109 4.16 24.50 4.67
C PHE A 109 4.67 24.74 3.26
N LYS A 110 5.97 24.56 3.07
CA LYS A 110 6.61 24.63 1.75
C LYS A 110 6.93 23.22 1.28
N PRO A 111 6.11 22.62 0.39
CA PRO A 111 6.36 21.26 -0.07
C PRO A 111 7.67 21.21 -0.87
N THR A 112 8.51 20.22 -0.56
CA THR A 112 9.78 19.99 -1.27
C THR A 112 9.67 18.97 -2.39
N GLY A 113 8.46 18.45 -2.64
CA GLY A 113 8.21 17.44 -3.64
C GLY A 113 6.73 17.07 -3.77
N PRO A 114 6.42 16.14 -4.67
CA PRO A 114 5.06 15.64 -4.89
C PRO A 114 4.43 15.08 -3.62
N HIS A 115 3.20 15.48 -3.31
CA HIS A 115 2.52 15.13 -2.08
C HIS A 115 1.00 15.08 -2.27
N VAL A 116 0.31 14.55 -1.25
CA VAL A 116 -1.16 14.63 -1.10
C VAL A 116 -1.50 15.34 0.20
N ILE A 117 -2.54 16.18 0.14
CA ILE A 117 -3.18 16.77 1.31
C ILE A 117 -4.41 15.91 1.61
N GLN A 118 -4.47 15.35 2.81
CA GLN A 118 -5.54 14.44 3.22
C GLN A 118 -6.11 14.87 4.56
N GLU A 119 -7.41 14.72 4.74
CA GLU A 119 -8.08 14.88 6.03
C GLU A 119 -7.36 14.10 7.12
N TYR A 120 -7.11 14.77 8.25
CA TYR A 120 -6.59 14.13 9.44
C TYR A 120 -7.74 13.55 10.26
N VAL A 121 -7.95 12.24 10.13
CA VAL A 121 -8.98 11.52 10.89
C VAL A 121 -8.51 11.34 12.33
N LEU A 122 -9.15 12.06 13.25
CA LEU A 122 -8.93 11.90 14.68
C LEU A 122 -9.61 10.62 15.17
N GLY A 123 -8.83 9.67 15.68
CA GLY A 123 -9.38 8.44 16.23
C GLY A 123 -8.30 7.45 16.67
N THR A 124 -8.76 6.34 17.25
CA THR A 124 -7.90 5.22 17.63
C THR A 124 -7.56 4.39 16.40
N ARG A 125 -6.29 4.00 16.28
CA ARG A 125 -5.82 3.16 15.17
C ARG A 125 -6.19 1.70 15.44
N TYR A 126 -6.87 1.07 14.49
CA TYR A 126 -7.13 -0.35 14.48
C TYR A 126 -6.58 -0.96 13.19
N TYR A 127 -5.90 -2.10 13.32
CA TYR A 127 -5.39 -2.91 12.20
C TYR A 127 -6.14 -4.23 12.23
N ILE A 128 -7.20 -4.33 11.43
CA ILE A 128 -8.06 -5.51 11.39
C ILE A 128 -7.45 -6.49 10.40
N HIS A 129 -7.16 -7.72 10.86
CA HIS A 129 -6.60 -8.76 10.02
C HIS A 129 -7.72 -9.70 9.57
N PHE A 130 -7.89 -9.85 8.25
CA PHE A 130 -8.90 -10.71 7.64
C PHE A 130 -8.25 -11.94 7.01
N PHE A 131 -9.02 -13.01 6.88
CA PHE A 131 -8.68 -14.16 6.06
C PHE A 131 -9.91 -14.55 5.25
N TYR A 132 -9.83 -14.47 3.92
CA TYR A 132 -10.90 -14.86 3.02
C TYR A 132 -10.64 -16.26 2.48
N SER A 133 -11.60 -17.17 2.64
CA SER A 133 -11.55 -18.52 2.07
C SER A 133 -12.52 -18.61 0.90
N PRO A 134 -12.05 -18.78 -0.36
CA PRO A 134 -12.94 -18.91 -1.52
C PRO A 134 -13.67 -20.26 -1.56
N ILE A 135 -13.37 -21.18 -0.65
CA ILE A 135 -13.96 -22.52 -0.55
C ILE A 135 -14.80 -22.70 0.73
N ALA A 136 -14.91 -21.66 1.55
CA ALA A 136 -15.86 -21.61 2.64
C ALA A 136 -17.29 -21.77 2.10
N LYS A 137 -18.16 -22.45 2.84
CA LYS A 137 -19.54 -22.80 2.42
C LYS A 137 -20.61 -22.19 3.33
N ASP A 138 -20.16 -21.42 4.30
CA ASP A 138 -20.91 -20.69 5.30
C ASP A 138 -21.62 -19.45 4.71
#